data_AF-A0A261G477-F1
#
_entry.id   AF-A0A261G477-F1
#
_cell.length_a   1.000
_cell.length_b   1.000
_cell.length_c   1.000
_cell.angle_alpha   90.00
_cell.angle_beta   90.00
_cell.angle_gamma   90.00
#
_symmetry.space_group_name_H-M   'P 1'
#
loop_
_entity.id
_entity.type
_entity.pdbx_description
1 polymer ?
#
loop_
_entity_poly.entity_id
_entity_poly.type
_entity_poly.pdbx_seq_one_letter_code
_entity_poly.pdbx_strand_id
1 'polypeptide(L)' 'MWDNSKTVTLIAPNPGNDVRYIVLGMIDGKHWTAITTKRGKRIRIISVRRSRKNEEAYYDSQD' A
#
# COMPACT_ATOMS: atom_id res chain seq x y z
N MET A 1 1.90 -5.39 -17.43
CA MET A 1 1.40 -6.10 -16.23
C MET A 1 2.32 -5.73 -15.10
N TRP A 2 1.86 -5.70 -13.84
CA TRP A 2 2.75 -5.47 -12.69
C TRP A 2 3.81 -6.57 -12.73
N ASP A 3 4.99 -6.26 -13.24
CA ASP A 3 6.10 -7.20 -13.29
C ASP A 3 6.51 -7.42 -11.85
N ASN A 4 6.39 -8.66 -11.35
CA ASN A 4 7.02 -9.24 -10.17
C ASN A 4 7.20 -8.39 -8.89
N SER A 5 6.53 -7.26 -8.76
CA SER A 5 6.76 -6.30 -7.70
C SER A 5 6.06 -6.84 -6.47
N LYS A 6 6.82 -7.20 -5.44
CA LYS A 6 6.26 -7.50 -4.14
C LYS A 6 5.35 -6.36 -3.70
N THR A 7 4.32 -6.69 -2.95
CA THR A 7 3.47 -5.69 -2.32
C THR A 7 3.37 -5.99 -0.85
N VAL A 8 3.78 -5.05 0.00
CA VAL A 8 3.67 -5.19 1.45
C VAL A 8 2.37 -4.52 1.90
N THR A 9 1.49 -5.27 2.53
CA THR A 9 0.21 -4.75 3.02
C THR A 9 0.19 -4.69 4.54
N LEU A 10 -0.08 -3.49 5.07
CA LEU A 10 -0.21 -3.20 6.49
C LEU A 10 -1.63 -2.75 6.80
N ILE A 11 -2.07 -2.98 8.04
CA ILE A 11 -3.31 -2.37 8.55
C ILE A 11 -2.97 -0.96 9.04
N ALA A 12 -3.77 0.03 8.65
CA ALA A 12 -3.56 1.39 9.13
C ALA A 12 -3.83 1.47 10.64
N PRO A 13 -2.98 2.16 11.42
CA PRO A 13 -3.25 2.38 12.85
C PRO A 13 -4.52 3.23 13.00
N ASN A 14 -5.45 2.81 13.86
CA ASN A 14 -6.79 3.36 14.03
C ASN A 14 -7.73 3.23 12.81
N PRO A 15 -8.18 2.00 12.48
CA PRO A 15 -9.34 1.85 11.63
C PRO A 15 -10.54 2.38 12.43
N GLY A 16 -11.25 3.39 11.93
CA GLY A 16 -12.55 3.76 12.50
C GLY A 16 -13.56 2.62 12.26
N ASN A 17 -14.73 2.94 11.70
CA ASN A 17 -15.69 1.88 11.31
C ASN A 17 -15.23 1.04 10.10
N ASP A 18 -14.32 1.56 9.27
CA ASP A 18 -13.81 0.87 8.08
C ASP A 18 -12.32 0.57 8.21
N VAL A 19 -11.96 -0.72 8.08
CA VAL A 19 -10.57 -1.15 8.04
C VAL A 19 -9.89 -0.55 6.80
N ARG A 20 -8.81 0.20 7.04
CA ARG A 20 -7.96 0.75 6.00
C ARG A 20 -6.66 -0.05 5.92
N TYR A 21 -6.22 -0.28 4.71
CA TYR A 21 -4.98 -0.98 4.40
C TYR A 21 -4.01 0.00 3.75
N ILE A 22 -2.74 -0.10 4.12
CA ILE A 22 -1.63 0.58 3.49
C ILE A 22 -0.93 -0.46 2.64
N VAL A 23 -0.87 -0.24 1.34
CA VAL A 23 -0.20 -1.13 0.38
C VAL A 23 1.03 -0.40 -0.13
N LEU A 24 2.20 -0.97 0.10
CA LEU A 24 3.48 -0.51 -0.40
C LEU A 24 3.85 -1.38 -1.59
N GLY A 25 4.25 -0.78 -2.70
CA GLY A 25 4.64 -1.51 -3.91
C GLY A 25 5.50 -0.65 -4.82
N MET A 26 6.08 -1.24 -5.85
CA MET A 26 6.81 -0.49 -6.89
C MET A 26 6.00 -0.42 -8.18
N ILE A 27 6.01 0.75 -8.82
CA ILE A 27 5.46 0.96 -10.16
C ILE A 27 6.50 1.75 -10.94
N ASP A 28 6.93 1.20 -12.08
CA ASP A 28 7.98 1.74 -12.95
C ASP A 28 9.29 2.06 -12.21
N GLY A 29 9.73 1.11 -11.36
CA GLY A 29 10.97 1.23 -10.58
C GLY A 29 10.93 2.26 -9.45
N LYS A 30 9.74 2.73 -9.06
CA LYS A 30 9.59 3.73 -7.99
C LYS A 30 8.60 3.24 -6.93
N HIS A 31 8.88 3.48 -5.65
CA HIS A 31 8.00 3.07 -4.54
C HIS A 31 6.72 3.92 -4.37
N TRP A 32 5.58 3.27 -4.30
CA TRP A 32 4.27 3.87 -4.10
C TRP A 32 3.59 3.33 -2.86
N THR A 33 2.82 4.21 -2.22
CA THR A 33 1.94 3.88 -1.10
C THR A 33 0.51 4.12 -1.52
N ALA A 34 -0.32 3.08 -1.48
CA ALA A 34 -1.76 3.17 -1.68
C ALA A 34 -2.49 2.94 -0.36
N ILE A 35 -3.44 3.81 -0.06
CA ILE A 35 -4.40 3.61 1.03
C ILE A 35 -5.66 3.02 0.42
N THR A 36 -6.09 1.86 0.90
CA THR A 36 -7.26 1.15 0.39
C THR A 36 -8.21 0.76 1.51
N THR A 37 -9.44 0.44 1.15
CA THR A 37 -10.42 -0.17 2.06
C THR A 37 -11.24 -1.21 1.31
N LYS A 38 -11.89 -2.11 2.04
CA LYS A 38 -12.82 -3.10 1.47
C LYS A 38 -14.24 -2.54 1.52
N ARG A 39 -14.93 -2.56 0.39
CA ARG A 39 -16.37 -2.27 0.30
C ARG A 39 -17.09 -3.49 -0.25
N GLY A 40 -17.66 -4.30 0.65
CA GLY A 40 -18.16 -5.63 0.30
C GLY A 40 -17.04 -6.52 -0.25
N LYS A 41 -17.22 -7.02 -1.47
CA LYS A 41 -16.21 -7.87 -2.16
C LYS A 41 -15.21 -7.09 -3.02
N ARG A 42 -15.24 -5.75 -3.00
CA ARG A 42 -14.39 -4.89 -3.84
C ARG A 42 -13.35 -4.14 -3.01
N ILE A 43 -12.19 -3.89 -3.61
CA ILE A 43 -11.18 -2.99 -3.06
C ILE A 43 -11.45 -1.58 -3.59
N ARG A 44 -11.54 -0.61 -2.69
CA ARG A 44 -11.59 0.82 -3.04
C ARG A 44 -10.24 1.43 -2.72
N ILE A 45 -9.63 2.06 -3.71
CA ILE A 45 -8.47 2.92 -3.51
C ILE A 45 -8.98 4.27 -3.00
N ILE A 46 -8.45 4.71 -1.86
CA ILE A 46 -8.77 6.01 -1.24
C ILE A 46 -7.77 7.05 -1.71
N SER A 47 -6.48 6.70 -1.70
CA SER A 47 -5.41 7.56 -2.20
C SER A 47 -4.22 6.73 -2.65
N VAL A 48 -3.45 7.27 -3.59
CA VAL A 48 -2.16 6.73 -4.03
C VAL A 48 -1.17 7.88 -4.07
N ARG A 49 0.03 7.67 -3.54
CA ARG A 49 1.09 8.67 -3.52
C ARG A 49 2.47 8.04 -3.58
N ARG A 50 3.48 8.86 -3.82
CA ARG A 50 4.88 8.49 -3.59
C ARG A 50 5.07 8.01 -2.16
N SER A 51 5.82 6.93 -2.00
CA SER A 51 6.22 6.45 -0.68
C SER A 51 7.05 7.50 0.04
N ARG A 52 6.89 7.56 1.36
CA ARG A 52 7.79 8.34 2.22
C ARG A 52 9.05 7.52 2.48
N LYS A 53 10.16 8.17 2.85
CA LYS A 53 11.45 7.51 3.11
C LYS A 53 11.34 6.30 4.06
N ASN A 54 10.51 6.39 5.09
CA ASN A 54 10.28 5.29 6.03
C ASN A 54 9.50 4.13 5.41
N GLU A 55 8.56 4.41 4.51
CA GLU A 55 7.78 3.41 3.77
C GLU A 55 8.64 2.73 2.69
N GLU A 56 9.53 3.47 2.03
CA GLU A 56 10.53 2.94 1.09
C GLU A 56 11.48 1.99 1.82
N ALA A 57 12.13 2.46 2.89
CA ALA A 57 13.03 1.64 3.70
C ALA A 57 12.33 0.39 4.27
N TYR A 58 11.07 0.53 4.69
CA TYR A 58 10.30 -0.62 5.16
C TYR A 58 10.03 -1.61 4.02
N TYR A 59 9.59 -1.14 2.85
CA TYR A 59 9.40 -2.00 1.68
C TYR A 59 10.68 -2.76 1.31
N ASP A 60 11.82 -2.06 1.23
CA ASP A 60 13.11 -2.66 0.88
C ASP A 60 13.60 -3.66 1.94
N SER A 61 13.22 -3.49 3.21
CA SER A 61 13.53 -4.46 4.27
C SER A 61 12.71 -5.76 4.19
N GLN A 62 11.64 -5.76 3.40
CA GLN A 62 10.75 -6.91 3.20
C GLN A 62 10.98 -7.60 1.85
N ASP A 63 11.89 -7.07 1.02
CA ASP A 63 12.29 -7.65 -0.26
C ASP A 63 13.50 -8.59 -0.10
#